data_AF-A0A2G7GDA3-F1
#
_entry.id   AF-A0A2G7GDA3-F1
#
_cell.length_a   1.000
_cell.length_b   1.000
_cell.length_c   1.000
_cell.angle_alpha   90.00
_cell.angle_beta   90.00
_cell.angle_gamma   90.00
#
_symmetry.space_group_name_H-M   'P 1'
#
loop_
_entity.id
_entity.type
_entity.pdbx_description
1 polymer ?
#
loop_
_entity_poly.entity_id
_entity_poly.type
_entity_poly.pdbx_seq_one_letter_code
_entity_poly.pdbx_strand_id
1 'polypeptide(L)'
;MANIKAIDANSALIEVAADGDGSAANPFVTYHKIIESALPVNAATNEAIYTVRDRLPIAAVNSNVNAIAAATASIQLLASNANRLGAIFYNFSTSKLYLKLGMNASTTSFTVLLNSEDYYELPFRYVGVIHGIWEQQTGNLLVTELT
;
A
#
# COMPACT_ATOMS: atom_id res chain seq x y z
N MET A 1 15.83 44.08 49.55
CA MET A 1 14.43 43.73 49.17
C MET A 1 14.37 43.74 47.65
N ALA A 2 14.35 42.57 47.00
CA ALA A 2 14.33 42.47 45.54
C ALA A 2 12.88 42.52 45.03
N ASN A 3 12.59 43.44 44.12
CA ASN A 3 11.27 43.62 43.52
C ASN A 3 11.05 42.56 42.43
N ILE A 4 10.00 41.74 42.59
CA ILE A 4 9.55 40.79 41.56
C ILE A 4 8.74 41.59 40.53
N LYS A 5 9.21 41.59 39.28
CA LYS A 5 8.52 42.17 38.11
C LYS A 5 7.38 41.22 37.71
N ALA A 6 6.18 41.76 37.46
CA ALA A 6 5.03 40.97 37.00
C ALA A 6 5.33 40.31 35.63
N ILE A 7 5.02 39.01 35.52
CA ILE A 7 5.15 38.19 34.30
C ILE A 7 3.91 38.45 33.43
N ASP A 8 4.11 38.74 32.14
CA ASP A 8 3.01 38.92 31.19
C ASP A 8 2.42 37.56 30.76
N ALA A 9 1.11 37.50 30.53
CA ALA A 9 0.37 36.24 30.31
C ALA A 9 0.69 35.50 28.99
N ASN A 10 1.59 36.04 28.14
CA ASN A 10 2.01 35.43 26.88
C ASN A 10 3.51 35.05 26.85
N SER A 11 4.25 35.19 27.94
CA SER A 11 5.64 34.72 28.03
C SER A 11 5.74 33.39 28.78
N ALA A 12 5.60 32.28 28.04
CA ALA A 12 5.98 30.96 28.53
C ALA A 12 7.52 30.82 28.58
N LEU A 13 8.16 31.59 29.46
CA LEU A 13 9.54 31.34 29.84
C LEU A 13 9.51 30.54 31.14
N ILE A 14 9.61 29.22 30.99
CA ILE A 14 10.06 28.36 32.10
C ILE A 14 11.52 28.74 32.31
N GLU A 15 11.78 29.55 33.33
CA GLU A 15 13.12 29.76 33.84
C GLU A 15 13.56 28.43 34.46
N VAL A 16 14.28 27.60 33.70
CA VAL A 16 14.96 26.43 34.26
C VAL A 16 16.04 27.00 35.16
N ALA A 17 15.84 26.85 36.46
CA ALA A 17 16.78 27.30 37.47
C ALA A 17 18.19 26.81 37.09
N ALA A 18 19.16 27.72 37.15
CA ALA A 18 20.57 27.38 36.97
C ALA A 18 20.94 26.17 37.83
N ASP A 19 21.62 25.20 37.24
CA ASP A 19 22.26 24.11 37.95
C ASP A 19 23.11 24.75 39.05
N GLY A 20 22.88 24.37 40.32
CA GLY A 20 23.35 25.08 41.51
C GLY A 20 24.88 25.13 41.73
N ASP A 21 25.71 24.96 40.69
CA ASP A 21 27.16 25.06 40.76
C ASP A 21 27.78 26.28 40.04
N GLY A 22 26.97 27.09 39.35
CA GLY A 22 27.46 28.32 38.69
C GLY A 22 28.29 28.08 37.42
N SER A 23 28.34 26.87 36.88
CA SER A 23 28.83 26.61 35.54
C SER A 23 27.84 27.18 34.51
N ALA A 24 28.34 28.07 33.65
CA ALA A 24 27.56 28.69 32.58
C ALA A 24 26.81 27.61 31.79
N ALA A 25 25.50 27.79 31.61
CA ALA A 25 24.65 26.95 30.79
C ALA A 25 25.38 26.52 29.53
N ASN A 26 25.60 25.21 29.38
CA ASN A 26 26.29 24.65 28.23
C ASN A 26 25.54 25.10 26.95
N PRO A 27 26.17 25.86 26.03
CA PRO A 27 25.49 26.42 24.85
C PRO A 27 25.05 25.34 23.85
N PHE A 28 25.29 24.07 24.14
CA PHE A 28 24.90 22.91 23.32
C PHE A 28 23.52 22.33 23.63
N VAL A 29 22.64 23.04 24.35
CA VAL A 29 21.21 22.71 24.31
C VAL A 29 20.64 23.25 23.00
N THR A 30 20.99 22.57 21.91
CA THR A 30 20.34 22.77 20.61
C THR A 30 18.88 22.45 20.80
N TYR A 31 18.04 23.45 20.54
CA TYR A 31 16.59 23.34 20.47
C TYR A 31 16.22 22.06 19.73
N HIS A 32 15.79 21.03 20.45
CA HIS A 32 15.06 19.93 19.82
C HIS A 32 13.63 20.43 19.61
N LYS A 33 13.49 21.42 18.72
CA LYS A 33 12.21 21.69 18.09
C LYS A 33 11.94 20.46 17.25
N ILE A 34 11.20 19.49 17.82
CA ILE A 34 10.54 18.46 17.04
C ILE A 34 9.53 19.22 16.20
N ILE A 35 9.96 19.68 15.02
CA ILE A 35 9.08 20.19 13.98
C ILE A 35 8.30 18.97 13.51
N GLU A 36 7.07 18.86 14.03
CA GLU A 36 5.93 18.12 13.49
C GLU A 36 6.28 17.09 12.38
N SER A 37 6.94 15.99 12.76
CA SER A 37 6.76 14.76 12.01
C SER A 37 5.54 14.06 12.61
N ALA A 38 4.51 13.81 11.80
CA ALA A 38 3.30 13.10 12.21
C ALA A 38 3.53 11.65 12.69
N LEU A 39 4.78 11.24 12.92
CA LEU A 39 5.18 9.91 13.34
C LEU A 39 5.89 9.99 14.70
N PRO A 40 5.55 9.09 15.65
CA PRO A 40 6.22 9.03 16.94
C PRO A 40 7.72 8.69 16.76
N VAL A 41 8.58 9.42 17.45
CA VAL A 41 10.05 9.22 17.44
C VAL A 41 10.52 8.64 18.78
N ASN A 42 11.59 7.85 18.75
CA ASN A 42 12.26 7.35 19.95
C ASN A 42 12.99 8.52 20.59
N ALA A 43 12.53 8.95 21.77
CA ALA A 43 13.10 10.09 22.48
C ALA A 43 14.58 9.90 22.84
N ALA A 44 15.11 8.67 22.88
CA ALA A 44 16.50 8.38 23.21
C ALA A 44 17.45 8.36 22.00
N THR A 45 16.95 8.05 20.79
CA THR A 45 17.79 7.92 19.59
C THR A 45 17.44 8.92 18.48
N ASN A 46 16.37 9.70 18.65
CA ASN A 46 15.78 10.56 17.62
C ASN A 46 15.55 9.83 16.28
N GLU A 47 15.38 8.50 16.35
CA GLU A 47 14.96 7.69 15.22
C GLU A 47 13.44 7.60 15.21
N ALA A 48 12.85 7.55 14.01
CA ALA A 48 11.43 7.25 13.89
C ALA A 48 11.12 5.88 14.51
N ILE A 49 10.21 5.83 15.48
CA ILE A 49 9.65 4.55 15.93
C ILE A 49 8.62 4.16 14.87
N TYR A 50 9.09 3.40 13.88
CA TYR A 50 8.19 2.54 13.14
C TYR A 50 7.85 1.38 14.07
N THR A 51 6.66 1.38 14.66
CA THR A 51 6.15 0.18 15.31
C THR A 51 6.09 -0.91 14.25
N VAL A 52 7.02 -1.88 14.29
CA VAL A 52 7.01 -3.11 13.48
C VAL A 52 5.88 -4.03 13.98
N ARG A 53 4.69 -3.47 14.19
CA ARG A 53 3.48 -4.15 14.68
C ARG A 53 2.34 -4.13 13.67
N ASP A 54 2.48 -3.42 12.55
CA ASP A 54 1.50 -3.42 11.45
C ASP A 54 1.97 -4.13 10.18
N ARG A 55 2.95 -5.04 10.27
CA ARG A 55 3.05 -6.11 9.26
C ARG A 55 2.09 -7.23 9.62
N LEU A 56 0.79 -6.89 9.66
CA LEU A 56 -0.26 -7.88 9.41
C LEU A 56 0.08 -8.56 8.09
N PRO A 57 -0.09 -9.88 7.98
CA PRO A 57 0.63 -10.69 7.01
C PRO A 57 0.38 -10.16 5.59
N ILE A 58 1.44 -10.07 4.78
CA ILE A 58 1.30 -9.93 3.31
C ILE A 58 0.67 -11.20 2.70
N ALA A 59 0.34 -12.20 3.52
CA ALA A 59 -0.36 -13.40 3.11
C ALA A 59 -1.86 -13.15 3.02
N ALA A 60 -2.45 -13.63 1.93
CA ALA A 60 -3.90 -13.69 1.79
C ALA A 60 -4.48 -14.69 2.79
N VAL A 61 -5.64 -14.33 3.34
CA VAL A 61 -6.39 -15.18 4.28
C VAL A 61 -7.62 -15.76 3.62
N ASN A 62 -8.10 -15.16 2.54
CA ASN A 62 -9.20 -15.66 1.74
C ASN A 62 -8.77 -15.88 0.29
N SER A 63 -9.33 -16.91 -0.32
CA SER A 63 -9.26 -17.14 -1.75
C SER A 63 -10.61 -17.61 -2.27
N ASN A 64 -10.95 -17.20 -3.49
CA ASN A 64 -12.12 -17.69 -4.20
C ASN A 64 -11.76 -18.00 -5.64
N VAL A 65 -12.19 -19.16 -6.13
CA VAL A 65 -12.06 -19.56 -7.55
C VAL A 65 -13.38 -19.28 -8.24
N ASN A 66 -13.35 -18.45 -9.27
CA ASN A 66 -14.51 -18.14 -10.11
C ASN A 66 -14.29 -18.66 -11.53
N ALA A 67 -15.29 -19.36 -12.07
CA ALA A 67 -15.33 -19.73 -13.48
C ALA A 67 -16.02 -18.62 -14.27
N ILE A 68 -15.35 -18.07 -15.27
CA ILE A 68 -15.88 -17.02 -16.16
C ILE A 68 -15.97 -17.58 -17.56
N ALA A 69 -17.17 -17.57 -18.15
CA ALA A 69 -17.36 -18.04 -19.52
C ALA A 69 -16.54 -17.21 -20.51
N ALA A 70 -15.93 -17.88 -21.49
CA ALA A 70 -15.24 -17.21 -22.58
C ALA A 70 -16.19 -16.24 -23.32
N ALA A 71 -15.64 -15.17 -23.87
CA ALA A 71 -16.37 -14.17 -24.63
C ALA A 71 -15.49 -13.55 -25.73
N THR A 72 -16.08 -13.30 -26.91
CA THR A 72 -15.42 -12.61 -28.03
C THR A 72 -15.56 -11.08 -27.96
N ALA A 73 -16.29 -10.57 -26.97
CA ALA A 73 -16.27 -9.17 -26.57
C ALA A 73 -15.35 -9.00 -25.35
N SER A 74 -14.77 -7.81 -25.17
CA SER A 74 -14.02 -7.53 -23.95
C SER A 74 -14.95 -7.54 -22.75
N ILE A 75 -14.69 -8.42 -21.79
CA ILE A 75 -15.43 -8.52 -20.54
C ILE A 75 -14.52 -8.25 -19.34
N GLN A 76 -15.11 -7.74 -18.27
CA GLN A 76 -14.42 -7.60 -16.98
C GLN A 76 -14.26 -9.00 -16.36
N LEU A 77 -13.02 -9.39 -16.10
CA LEU A 77 -12.67 -10.64 -15.43
C LEU A 77 -12.57 -10.46 -13.91
N LEU A 78 -11.98 -9.34 -13.48
CA LEU A 78 -11.97 -8.90 -12.09
C LEU A 78 -12.22 -7.40 -12.01
N ALA A 79 -13.02 -6.99 -11.02
CA ALA A 79 -13.19 -5.59 -10.68
C ALA A 79 -11.90 -5.02 -10.04
N SER A 80 -11.79 -3.69 -9.95
CA SER A 80 -10.77 -3.07 -9.11
C SER A 80 -11.00 -3.44 -7.65
N ASN A 81 -9.95 -3.91 -6.96
CA ASN A 81 -10.05 -4.37 -5.58
C ASN A 81 -8.79 -3.96 -4.81
N ALA A 82 -8.93 -2.94 -3.95
CA ALA A 82 -7.83 -2.43 -3.12
C ALA A 82 -7.29 -3.47 -2.12
N ASN A 83 -8.05 -4.52 -1.82
CA ASN A 83 -7.64 -5.59 -0.91
C ASN A 83 -6.95 -6.75 -1.63
N ARG A 84 -6.83 -6.72 -2.97
CA ARG A 84 -6.17 -7.80 -3.72
C ARG A 84 -4.68 -7.86 -3.38
N LEU A 85 -4.23 -9.03 -2.95
CA LEU A 85 -2.83 -9.36 -2.73
C LEU A 85 -2.20 -10.08 -3.94
N GLY A 86 -3.03 -10.79 -4.70
CA GLY A 86 -2.64 -11.44 -5.96
C GLY A 86 -3.85 -12.03 -6.68
N ALA A 87 -3.63 -12.49 -7.92
CA ALA A 87 -4.61 -13.29 -8.64
C ALA A 87 -3.91 -14.29 -9.56
N ILE A 88 -4.56 -15.42 -9.81
CA ILE A 88 -4.12 -16.46 -10.74
C ILE A 88 -5.22 -16.63 -11.79
N PHE A 89 -4.84 -16.63 -13.06
CA PHE A 89 -5.72 -16.84 -14.19
C PHE A 89 -5.29 -18.11 -14.90
N TYR A 90 -6.16 -19.10 -14.97
CA TYR A 90 -5.90 -20.36 -15.69
C TYR A 90 -6.89 -20.51 -16.83
N ASN A 91 -6.39 -20.52 -18.07
CA ASN A 91 -7.21 -20.54 -19.26
C ASN A 91 -7.74 -21.96 -19.53
N PHE A 92 -8.82 -22.33 -18.85
CA PHE A 92 -9.56 -23.58 -19.06
C PHE A 92 -10.51 -23.49 -20.27
N SER A 93 -9.98 -22.98 -21.37
CA SER A 93 -10.63 -22.79 -22.66
C SER A 93 -9.74 -23.38 -23.74
N THR A 94 -10.35 -23.93 -24.79
CA THR A 94 -9.62 -24.33 -26.00
C THR A 94 -9.25 -23.14 -26.91
N SER A 95 -9.71 -21.93 -26.57
CA SER A 95 -9.44 -20.69 -27.30
C SER A 95 -8.38 -19.84 -26.58
N LYS A 96 -7.63 -19.05 -27.34
CA LYS A 96 -6.64 -18.12 -26.78
C LYS A 96 -7.33 -16.95 -26.09
N LEU A 97 -6.82 -16.60 -24.92
CA LEU A 97 -7.24 -15.44 -24.13
C LEU A 97 -6.21 -14.32 -24.25
N TYR A 98 -6.65 -13.13 -24.66
CA TYR A 98 -5.89 -11.89 -24.54
C TYR A 98 -6.27 -11.22 -23.22
N LEU A 99 -5.41 -11.34 -22.20
CA LEU A 99 -5.64 -10.77 -20.88
C LEU A 99 -4.98 -9.39 -20.77
N LYS A 100 -5.73 -8.41 -20.27
CA LYS A 100 -5.28 -7.02 -20.11
C LYS A 100 -5.40 -6.58 -18.66
N LEU A 101 -4.31 -6.04 -18.13
CA LEU A 101 -4.32 -5.25 -16.90
C LEU A 101 -4.87 -3.85 -17.21
N GLY A 102 -6.19 -3.72 -17.13
CA GLY A 102 -6.96 -2.52 -17.48
C GLY A 102 -8.26 -2.86 -18.22
N MET A 103 -8.98 -1.83 -18.65
CA MET A 103 -10.24 -1.96 -19.40
C MET A 103 -9.99 -2.18 -20.90
N ASN A 104 -11.01 -2.67 -21.60
CA ASN A 104 -11.06 -2.75 -23.07
C ASN A 104 -9.91 -3.59 -23.66
N ALA A 105 -9.87 -4.88 -23.29
CA ALA A 105 -8.97 -5.85 -23.91
C ALA A 105 -9.26 -5.99 -25.41
N SER A 106 -8.21 -6.06 -26.22
CA SER A 106 -8.30 -6.36 -27.65
C SER A 106 -7.12 -7.22 -28.09
N THR A 107 -7.20 -7.78 -29.30
CA THR A 107 -6.12 -8.56 -29.92
C THR A 107 -4.85 -7.75 -30.21
N THR A 108 -4.92 -6.42 -30.11
CA THR A 108 -3.79 -5.49 -30.30
C THR A 108 -3.44 -4.71 -29.02
N SER A 109 -4.23 -4.84 -27.96
CA SER A 109 -4.06 -4.11 -26.71
C SER A 109 -4.34 -5.01 -25.51
N PHE A 110 -3.32 -5.78 -25.14
CA PHE A 110 -3.35 -6.77 -24.07
C PHE A 110 -1.99 -6.79 -23.33
N THR A 111 -1.95 -7.42 -22.16
CA THR A 111 -0.74 -7.59 -21.34
C THR A 111 -0.08 -8.93 -21.61
N VAL A 112 -0.87 -10.00 -21.70
CA VAL A 112 -0.37 -11.36 -21.93
C VAL A 112 -1.37 -12.15 -22.77
N LEU A 113 -0.84 -12.98 -23.67
CA LEU A 113 -1.60 -13.96 -24.43
C LEU A 113 -1.48 -15.31 -23.72
N LEU A 114 -2.61 -15.93 -23.40
CA LEU A 114 -2.68 -17.26 -22.80
C LEU A 114 -3.28 -18.23 -23.81
N ASN A 115 -2.55 -19.27 -24.17
CA ASN A 115 -3.08 -20.39 -24.94
C ASN A 115 -3.98 -21.26 -24.06
N SER A 116 -4.54 -22.31 -24.65
CA SER A 116 -5.26 -23.33 -23.90
C SER A 116 -4.36 -23.89 -22.79
N GLU A 117 -4.90 -23.98 -21.57
CA GLU A 117 -4.24 -24.52 -20.38
C GLU A 117 -3.02 -23.71 -19.87
N ASP A 118 -2.74 -22.54 -20.43
CA ASP A 118 -1.75 -21.62 -19.85
C ASP A 118 -2.29 -20.98 -18.56
N TYR A 119 -1.38 -20.62 -17.65
CA TYR A 119 -1.70 -19.82 -16.47
C TYR A 119 -0.88 -18.53 -16.40
N TYR A 120 -1.42 -17.55 -15.69
CA TYR A 120 -0.78 -16.28 -15.40
C TYR A 120 -0.99 -15.87 -13.96
N GLU A 121 0.10 -15.50 -13.28
CA GLU A 121 0.04 -14.89 -11.96
C GLU A 121 0.19 -13.37 -12.07
N LEU A 122 -0.67 -12.66 -11.36
CA LEU A 122 -0.74 -11.21 -11.40
C LEU A 122 0.52 -10.59 -10.74
N PRO A 123 1.31 -9.77 -11.45
CA PRO A 123 2.54 -9.22 -10.90
C PRO A 123 2.30 -7.97 -10.05
N PHE A 124 3.27 -7.67 -9.19
CA PHE A 124 3.44 -6.37 -8.49
C PHE A 124 2.21 -5.84 -7.73
N ARG A 125 1.34 -6.71 -7.21
CA ARG A 125 0.12 -6.32 -6.47
C ARG A 125 -0.77 -5.37 -7.28
N TYR A 126 -0.97 -5.65 -8.57
CA TYR A 126 -1.92 -4.88 -9.38
C TYR A 126 -3.35 -5.01 -8.82
N VAL A 127 -3.92 -3.90 -8.35
CA VAL A 127 -5.27 -3.86 -7.76
C VAL A 127 -6.35 -3.37 -8.72
N GLY A 128 -5.97 -2.95 -9.93
CA GLY A 128 -6.88 -2.40 -10.92
C GLY A 128 -7.83 -3.44 -11.52
N VAL A 129 -8.73 -2.93 -12.36
CA VAL A 129 -9.65 -3.75 -13.16
C VAL A 129 -8.89 -4.57 -14.19
N ILE A 130 -9.35 -5.78 -14.46
CA ILE A 130 -8.73 -6.71 -15.41
C ILE A 130 -9.79 -7.15 -16.42
N HIS A 131 -9.49 -6.99 -17.70
CA HIS A 131 -10.36 -7.42 -18.79
C HIS A 131 -9.73 -8.56 -19.60
N GLY A 132 -10.59 -9.33 -20.27
CA GLY A 132 -10.20 -10.38 -21.19
C GLY A 132 -11.09 -10.41 -22.42
N ILE A 133 -10.56 -10.99 -23.49
CA ILE A 133 -11.27 -11.34 -24.72
C ILE A 133 -10.66 -12.63 -25.28
N TRP A 134 -11.50 -13.54 -25.74
CA TRP A 134 -11.09 -14.78 -26.40
C TRP A 134 -11.22 -14.66 -27.92
N GLU A 135 -10.42 -15.45 -28.65
CA GLU A 135 -10.61 -15.59 -30.10
C GLU A 135 -11.97 -16.24 -30.43
N GLN A 136 -12.46 -17.15 -29.56
CA GLN A 136 -13.71 -17.89 -29.71
C GLN A 136 -14.42 -18.09 -28.36
N GLN A 137 -15.74 -18.17 -28.40
CA GLN A 137 -16.57 -18.32 -27.21
C GLN A 137 -16.70 -19.79 -26.76
N THR A 138 -15.60 -20.40 -26.30
CA THR A 138 -15.55 -21.81 -25.90
C THR A 138 -14.85 -21.97 -24.56
N GLY A 139 -15.42 -22.72 -23.62
CA GLY A 139 -14.79 -22.98 -22.31
C GLY A 139 -14.80 -21.78 -21.37
N ASN A 140 -13.94 -21.80 -20.36
CA ASN A 140 -13.95 -20.84 -19.25
C ASN A 140 -12.54 -20.36 -18.87
N LEU A 141 -12.46 -19.21 -18.20
CA LEU A 141 -11.34 -18.85 -17.33
C LEU A 141 -11.60 -19.37 -15.93
N LEU A 142 -10.60 -19.94 -15.28
CA LEU A 142 -10.62 -20.11 -13.83
C LEU A 142 -9.78 -19.00 -13.20
N VAL A 143 -10.40 -18.17 -12.37
CA VAL A 143 -9.75 -17.02 -11.72
C VAL A 143 -9.72 -17.25 -10.22
N THR A 144 -8.53 -17.29 -9.64
CA THR A 144 -8.34 -17.28 -8.18
C THR A 144 -7.92 -15.88 -7.75
N GLU A 145 -8.70 -15.21 -6.92
CA GLU A 145 -8.31 -13.94 -6.29
C GLU A 145 -7.89 -14.16 -4.84
N LEU A 146 -6.78 -13.55 -4.43
CA LEU A 146 -6.21 -13.63 -3.08
C LEU A 146 -6.42 -12.30 -2.37
N THR A 147 -7.09 -12.31 -1.21
CA THR A 147 -7.41 -11.12 -0.39
C THR A 147 -7.16 -11.35 1.09
#